data_AF-A0A837I807-F1
#
_entry.id   AF-A0A837I807-F1
#
_cell.length_a   1.000
_cell.length_b   1.000
_cell.length_c   1.000
_cell.angle_alpha   90.00
_cell.angle_beta   90.00
_cell.angle_gamma   90.00
#
_symmetry.space_group_name_H-M   'P 1'
#
loop_
_entity.id
_entity.type
_entity.pdbx_description
1 polymer ?
#
loop_
_entity_poly.entity_id
_entity_poly.type
_entity_poly.pdbx_seq_one_letter_code
_entity_poly.pdbx_strand_id
1 'polypeptide(L)'
;MTKVLHEIPYFSQWETKELANDFLNRKITAKDDPKWMDSGADSPEEYEDWSWNICGMACLKMILVKKFGGNYRTVELAKKCESYGGYRQYENKIDGLFYHPFCRFLSSEFKIKTKVYRFFLTLEGIKREVKKERHFIVSVNPAIKCAKNTPKYKGGHLVLITGFDEEKRTLILHNPSGLYGESQENYEISEKDFKKFFAGRGILVY
;
A
#
# COMPACT_ATOMS: atom_id res chain seq x y z
N MET A 1 14.49 -11.23 19.94
CA MET A 1 13.04 -11.34 19.70
C MET A 1 12.82 -12.05 18.38
N THR A 2 11.99 -13.11 18.37
CA THR A 2 11.66 -13.90 17.17
C THR A 2 10.56 -13.24 16.33
N LYS A 3 9.62 -12.52 16.97
CA LYS A 3 8.61 -11.69 16.32
C LYS A 3 8.96 -10.20 16.45
N VAL A 4 8.79 -9.45 15.36
CA VAL A 4 8.84 -7.99 15.31
C VAL A 4 7.53 -7.51 14.74
N LEU A 5 6.86 -6.57 15.40
CA LEU A 5 5.64 -5.94 14.93
C LEU A 5 5.69 -4.46 15.33
N HIS A 6 5.52 -3.59 14.34
CA HIS A 6 5.44 -2.15 14.55
C HIS A 6 3.99 -1.72 14.58
N GLU A 7 3.62 -0.96 15.61
CA GLU A 7 2.31 -0.32 15.68
C GLU A 7 2.23 0.80 14.66
N ILE A 8 1.65 0.51 13.50
CA ILE A 8 1.41 1.44 12.40
C ILE A 8 -0.11 1.46 12.19
N PRO A 9 -0.76 2.63 12.13
CA PRO A 9 -2.19 2.69 11.87
C PRO A 9 -2.50 2.12 10.49
N TYR A 10 -3.64 1.43 10.36
CA TYR A 10 -4.11 0.93 9.07
C TYR A 10 -5.01 1.96 8.37
N PHE A 11 -4.77 2.16 7.07
CA PHE A 11 -5.68 2.86 6.17
C PHE A 11 -5.89 2.03 4.90
N SER A 12 -7.16 1.83 4.54
CA SER A 12 -7.58 1.20 3.29
C SER A 12 -7.38 2.17 2.11
N GLN A 13 -7.29 1.64 0.89
CA GLN A 13 -7.32 2.49 -0.31
C GLN A 13 -8.72 3.05 -0.61
N TRP A 14 -9.75 2.47 -0.01
CA TRP A 14 -11.09 3.04 0.10
C TRP A 14 -11.31 3.59 1.51
N GLU A 15 -11.86 4.80 1.64
CA GLU A 15 -12.04 5.50 2.92
C GLU A 15 -13.00 4.75 3.87
N THR A 16 -14.04 4.07 3.34
CA THR A 16 -14.82 3.11 4.13
C THR A 16 -14.24 1.69 4.00
N LYS A 17 -13.30 1.34 4.88
CA LYS A 17 -12.60 0.04 4.86
C LYS A 17 -13.54 -1.17 4.93
N GLU A 18 -14.70 -1.02 5.58
CA GLU A 18 -15.71 -2.06 5.75
C GLU A 18 -16.35 -2.47 4.41
N LEU A 19 -16.41 -1.54 3.45
CA LEU A 19 -17.04 -1.73 2.14
C LEU A 19 -16.08 -2.30 1.09
N ALA A 20 -14.81 -2.52 1.42
CA ALA A 20 -13.79 -3.03 0.49
C ALA A 20 -14.24 -4.32 -0.23
N ASN A 21 -14.91 -5.24 0.47
CA ASN A 21 -15.41 -6.48 -0.12
C ASN A 21 -16.51 -6.21 -1.16
N ASP A 22 -17.37 -5.23 -0.92
CA ASP A 22 -18.48 -4.94 -1.82
C ASP A 22 -18.03 -4.15 -3.05
N PHE A 23 -17.04 -3.25 -2.91
CA PHE A 23 -16.36 -2.63 -4.05
C PHE A 23 -15.66 -3.67 -4.93
N LEU A 24 -14.85 -4.56 -4.33
CA LEU A 24 -14.12 -5.61 -5.04
C LEU A 24 -15.05 -6.55 -5.81
N ASN A 25 -16.22 -6.85 -5.26
CA ASN A 25 -17.23 -7.71 -5.89
C ASN A 25 -18.21 -6.93 -6.78
N ARG A 26 -18.02 -5.62 -6.97
CA ARG A 26 -18.87 -4.73 -7.78
C ARG A 26 -20.35 -4.76 -7.37
N LYS A 27 -20.63 -4.96 -6.08
CA LYS A 27 -21.99 -4.85 -5.55
C LYS A 27 -22.42 -3.39 -5.38
N ILE A 28 -21.45 -2.52 -5.11
CA ILE A 28 -21.56 -1.06 -5.07
C ILE A 28 -20.36 -0.47 -5.81
N THR A 29 -20.47 0.79 -6.22
CA THR A 29 -19.34 1.53 -6.82
C THR A 29 -18.60 2.31 -5.76
N ALA A 30 -17.32 2.62 -5.96
CA ALA A 30 -16.58 3.47 -5.03
C ALA A 30 -17.14 4.90 -4.98
N LYS A 31 -17.83 5.38 -6.02
CA LYS A 31 -18.64 6.61 -5.97
C LYS A 31 -19.67 6.62 -4.82
N ASP A 32 -20.15 5.43 -4.44
CA ASP A 32 -21.14 5.26 -3.37
C ASP A 32 -20.48 5.14 -1.97
N ASP A 33 -19.16 5.27 -1.85
CA ASP A 33 -18.47 5.26 -0.56
C ASP A 33 -18.91 6.47 0.28
N PRO A 34 -19.58 6.29 1.43
CA PRO A 34 -20.11 7.41 2.20
C PRO A 34 -19.02 8.34 2.76
N LYS A 35 -17.75 7.90 2.75
CA LYS A 35 -16.59 8.66 3.22
C LYS A 35 -15.67 9.11 2.09
N TRP A 36 -16.12 9.06 0.82
CA TRP A 36 -15.28 9.48 -0.32
C TRP A 36 -14.68 10.87 -0.13
N MET A 37 -15.41 11.79 0.51
CA MET A 37 -14.94 13.15 0.79
C MET A 37 -13.69 13.14 1.68
N ASP A 38 -13.52 12.21 2.61
CA ASP A 38 -12.34 12.17 3.50
C ASP A 38 -11.03 11.94 2.72
N SER A 39 -11.13 11.40 1.49
CA SER A 39 -9.99 11.19 0.59
C SER A 39 -9.41 12.49 0.03
N GLY A 40 -10.20 13.57 -0.01
CA GLY A 40 -9.83 14.83 -0.65
C GLY A 40 -10.04 14.87 -2.17
N ALA A 41 -10.87 13.96 -2.69
CA ALA A 41 -11.44 14.12 -4.02
C ALA A 41 -12.43 15.31 -4.07
N ASP A 42 -12.53 15.93 -5.24
CA ASP A 42 -13.45 17.03 -5.54
C ASP A 42 -14.86 16.53 -5.88
N SER A 43 -14.98 15.26 -6.31
CA SER A 43 -16.26 14.59 -6.59
C SER A 43 -16.20 13.07 -6.34
N PRO A 44 -17.36 12.40 -6.22
CA PRO A 44 -17.42 10.94 -6.16
C PRO A 44 -16.78 10.26 -7.38
N GLU A 45 -16.90 10.87 -8.56
CA GLU A 45 -16.30 10.36 -9.80
C GLU A 45 -14.77 10.39 -9.74
N GLU A 46 -14.19 11.50 -9.29
CA GLU A 46 -12.73 11.57 -9.11
C GLU A 46 -12.27 10.52 -8.07
N TYR A 47 -13.03 10.35 -6.99
CA TYR A 47 -12.73 9.34 -5.99
C TYR A 47 -12.77 7.92 -6.55
N GLU A 48 -13.77 7.57 -7.37
CA GLU A 48 -13.82 6.27 -8.05
C GLU A 48 -12.51 6.01 -8.80
N ASP A 49 -12.10 6.94 -9.67
CA ASP A 49 -10.90 6.74 -10.51
C ASP A 49 -9.62 6.57 -9.68
N TRP A 50 -9.47 7.37 -8.63
CA TRP A 50 -8.29 7.29 -7.76
C TRP A 50 -8.30 6.09 -6.83
N SER A 51 -9.43 5.77 -6.19
CA SER A 51 -9.53 4.77 -5.12
C SER A 51 -9.04 3.38 -5.54
N TRP A 52 -9.11 3.03 -6.82
CA TRP A 52 -8.57 1.79 -7.37
C TRP A 52 -7.04 1.77 -7.54
N ASN A 53 -6.39 2.94 -7.56
CA ASN A 53 -4.99 3.12 -7.95
C ASN A 53 -4.08 3.71 -6.85
N ILE A 54 -4.65 4.09 -5.70
CA ILE A 54 -3.95 4.78 -4.60
C ILE A 54 -3.38 3.87 -3.50
N CYS A 55 -3.23 2.56 -3.72
CA CYS A 55 -2.62 1.65 -2.73
C CYS A 55 -1.25 2.15 -2.20
N GLY A 56 -0.45 2.80 -3.05
CA GLY A 56 0.81 3.43 -2.65
C GLY A 56 0.63 4.66 -1.75
N MET A 57 -0.39 5.49 -2.00
CA MET A 57 -0.70 6.63 -1.13
C MET A 57 -1.32 6.19 0.19
N ALA A 58 -2.12 5.11 0.22
CA ALA A 58 -2.58 4.51 1.47
C ALA A 58 -1.37 4.04 2.31
N CYS A 59 -0.40 3.36 1.70
CA CYS A 59 0.86 2.99 2.36
C CYS A 59 1.64 4.22 2.86
N LEU A 60 1.70 5.30 2.06
CA LEU A 60 2.33 6.54 2.49
C LEU A 60 1.59 7.18 3.68
N LYS A 61 0.26 7.29 3.63
CA LYS A 61 -0.57 7.83 4.71
C LYS A 61 -0.28 7.12 6.03
N MET A 62 -0.23 5.78 6.02
CA MET A 62 0.13 4.97 7.20
C MET A 62 1.51 5.37 7.78
N ILE A 63 2.52 5.53 6.92
CA ILE A 63 3.87 5.93 7.33
C ILE A 63 3.89 7.38 7.86
N LEU A 64 3.21 8.31 7.19
CA LEU A 64 3.18 9.72 7.58
C LEU A 64 2.49 9.92 8.92
N VAL A 65 1.34 9.28 9.14
CA VAL A 65 0.64 9.32 10.43
C VAL A 65 1.51 8.71 11.53
N LYS A 66 2.21 7.60 11.26
CA LYS A 66 3.14 7.02 12.24
C LYS A 66 4.30 7.96 12.60
N LYS A 67 4.91 8.62 11.61
CA LYS A 67 6.10 9.46 11.83
C LYS A 67 5.77 10.85 12.39
N PHE A 68 4.65 11.43 11.97
CA PHE A 68 4.36 12.85 12.20
C PHE A 68 2.98 13.11 12.81
N GLY A 69 2.14 12.08 12.98
CA GLY A 69 0.73 12.27 13.30
C GLY A 69 -0.02 13.00 12.19
N GLY A 70 -1.13 13.65 12.54
CA GLY A 70 -1.91 14.47 11.61
C GLY A 70 -2.91 13.70 10.75
N ASN A 71 -3.60 14.43 9.88
CA ASN A 71 -4.59 13.90 8.96
C ASN A 71 -4.13 14.13 7.51
N TYR A 72 -3.93 13.04 6.77
CA TYR A 72 -3.55 13.10 5.35
C TYR A 72 -4.66 12.49 4.50
N ARG A 73 -5.07 13.21 3.47
CA ARG A 73 -6.14 12.81 2.54
C ARG A 73 -5.52 12.13 1.32
N THR A 74 -5.99 10.94 0.98
CA THR A 74 -5.26 10.01 0.08
C THR A 74 -5.25 10.47 -1.38
N VAL A 75 -6.34 11.07 -1.87
CA VAL A 75 -6.44 11.63 -3.23
C VAL A 75 -5.66 12.93 -3.36
N GLU A 76 -5.66 13.79 -2.33
CA GLU A 76 -4.78 14.98 -2.30
C GLU A 76 -3.29 14.59 -2.39
N LEU A 77 -2.87 13.58 -1.61
CA LEU A 77 -1.52 13.02 -1.72
C LEU A 77 -1.24 12.49 -3.13
N ALA A 78 -2.21 11.83 -3.76
CA ALA A 78 -2.07 11.28 -5.10
C ALA A 78 -1.90 12.37 -6.16
N LYS A 79 -2.76 13.40 -6.16
CA LYS A 79 -2.70 14.58 -7.06
C LYS A 79 -1.38 15.34 -6.87
N LYS A 80 -0.93 15.49 -5.62
CA LYS A 80 0.36 16.12 -5.34
C LYS A 80 1.52 15.25 -5.83
N CYS A 81 1.48 13.94 -5.62
CA CYS A 81 2.48 13.01 -6.14
C CYS A 81 2.51 13.00 -7.68
N GLU A 82 1.35 13.15 -8.32
CA GLU A 82 1.21 13.29 -9.77
C GLU A 82 1.98 14.50 -10.31
N SER A 83 1.95 15.65 -9.64
CA SER A 83 2.71 16.84 -10.07
C SER A 83 4.23 16.61 -10.07
N TYR A 84 4.72 15.59 -9.37
CA TYR A 84 6.12 15.12 -9.40
C TYR A 84 6.39 14.03 -10.46
N GLY A 85 5.35 13.58 -11.16
CA GLY A 85 5.35 12.47 -12.12
C GLY A 85 5.12 11.09 -11.48
N GLY A 86 4.62 11.04 -10.24
CA GLY A 86 4.35 9.79 -9.50
C GLY A 86 3.16 9.01 -10.02
N TYR A 87 2.21 9.70 -10.64
CA TYR A 87 1.08 9.13 -11.35
C TYR A 87 1.02 9.73 -12.75
N ARG A 88 0.26 9.07 -13.62
CA ARG A 88 -0.12 9.61 -14.91
C ARG A 88 -1.57 9.22 -15.17
N GLN A 89 -2.39 10.24 -15.39
CA GLN A 89 -3.78 10.08 -15.83
C GLN A 89 -3.88 10.11 -17.36
N TYR A 90 -4.80 9.32 -17.87
CA TYR A 90 -5.33 9.34 -19.24
C TYR A 90 -6.87 9.38 -19.13
N GLU A 91 -7.58 9.63 -20.23
CA GLU A 91 -9.03 9.84 -20.25
C GLU A 91 -9.86 8.82 -19.45
N ASN A 92 -9.45 7.55 -19.40
CA ASN A 92 -10.19 6.49 -18.69
C ASN A 92 -9.29 5.61 -17.81
N LYS A 93 -8.09 6.10 -17.43
CA LYS A 93 -7.12 5.26 -16.71
C LYS A 93 -6.11 6.08 -15.94
N ILE A 94 -5.81 5.63 -14.73
CA ILE A 94 -4.63 6.06 -13.96
C ILE A 94 -3.61 4.93 -13.98
N ASP A 95 -2.35 5.23 -14.34
CA ASP A 95 -1.26 4.25 -14.21
C ASP A 95 -0.91 4.01 -12.74
N GLY A 96 -0.34 2.83 -12.45
CA GLY A 96 0.19 2.54 -11.11
C GLY A 96 1.38 3.44 -10.74
N LEU A 97 1.61 3.60 -9.43
CA LEU A 97 2.62 4.50 -8.86
C LEU A 97 4.03 4.29 -9.43
N PHE A 98 4.63 5.35 -9.97
CA PHE A 98 6.02 5.38 -10.44
C PHE A 98 7.00 5.65 -9.28
N TYR A 99 7.91 4.72 -9.00
CA TYR A 99 8.71 4.73 -7.76
C TYR A 99 9.72 5.88 -7.64
N HIS A 100 10.44 6.22 -8.71
CA HIS A 100 11.46 7.28 -8.62
C HIS A 100 10.82 8.66 -8.44
N PRO A 101 9.80 9.03 -9.25
CA PRO A 101 9.03 10.26 -8.99
C PRO A 101 8.41 10.31 -7.59
N PHE A 102 7.80 9.21 -7.14
CA PHE A 102 7.28 9.10 -5.76
C PHE A 102 8.36 9.37 -4.71
N CYS A 103 9.56 8.82 -4.88
CA CYS A 103 10.68 9.07 -3.97
C CYS A 103 11.12 10.55 -3.96
N ARG A 104 11.08 11.23 -5.12
CA ARG A 104 11.34 12.68 -5.18
C ARG A 104 10.27 13.49 -4.45
N PHE A 105 9.00 13.11 -4.60
CA PHE A 105 7.89 13.71 -3.86
C PHE A 105 8.11 13.57 -2.34
N LEU A 106 8.41 12.36 -1.84
CA LEU A 106 8.69 12.13 -0.41
C LEU A 106 9.85 12.98 0.13
N SER A 107 10.93 13.08 -0.63
CA SER A 107 12.10 13.89 -0.27
C SER A 107 11.77 15.39 -0.26
N SER A 108 11.01 15.87 -1.24
CA SER A 108 10.73 17.30 -1.41
C SER A 108 9.76 17.81 -0.34
N GLU A 109 8.67 17.08 -0.15
CA GLU A 109 7.51 17.50 0.66
C GLU A 109 7.64 17.16 2.14
N PHE A 110 8.24 16.01 2.45
CA PHE A 110 8.29 15.49 3.82
C PHE A 110 9.72 15.35 4.36
N LYS A 111 10.73 15.69 3.56
CA LYS A 111 12.15 15.49 3.89
C LYS A 111 12.48 14.04 4.24
N ILE A 112 11.72 13.08 3.69
CA ILE A 112 11.90 11.66 3.93
C ILE A 112 12.87 11.09 2.91
N LYS A 113 13.94 10.48 3.39
CA LYS A 113 14.86 9.71 2.55
C LYS A 113 14.20 8.39 2.16
N THR A 114 14.43 7.96 0.92
CA THR A 114 13.93 6.68 0.40
C THR A 114 15.00 5.97 -0.44
N LYS A 115 14.80 4.67 -0.67
CA LYS A 115 15.61 3.88 -1.59
C LYS A 115 14.71 2.95 -2.40
N VAL A 116 14.85 3.02 -3.72
CA VAL A 116 14.13 2.15 -4.66
C VAL A 116 14.88 0.84 -4.87
N TYR A 117 14.17 -0.27 -4.75
CA TYR A 117 14.62 -1.59 -5.16
C TYR A 117 13.86 -1.99 -6.42
N ARG A 118 14.49 -1.91 -7.59
CA ARG A 118 13.85 -2.25 -8.87
C ARG A 118 13.69 -3.76 -9.08
N PHE A 119 14.66 -4.53 -8.59
CA PHE A 119 14.74 -5.99 -8.68
C PHE A 119 15.54 -6.54 -7.48
N PHE A 120 15.53 -7.86 -7.31
CA PHE A 120 16.33 -8.60 -6.31
C PHE A 120 16.13 -8.19 -4.85
N LEU A 121 15.02 -7.54 -4.50
CA LEU A 121 14.65 -7.36 -3.09
C LEU A 121 14.31 -8.72 -2.49
N THR A 122 14.99 -9.09 -1.41
CA THR A 122 14.81 -10.37 -0.72
C THR A 122 14.00 -10.20 0.58
N LEU A 123 13.38 -11.28 1.06
CA LEU A 123 12.65 -11.25 2.34
C LEU A 123 13.59 -10.98 3.52
N GLU A 124 14.80 -11.53 3.51
CA GLU A 124 15.81 -11.21 4.52
C GLU A 124 16.21 -9.73 4.49
N GLY A 125 16.32 -9.15 3.30
CA GLY A 125 16.54 -7.71 3.12
C GLY A 125 15.42 -6.87 3.73
N ILE A 126 14.16 -7.27 3.49
CA ILE A 126 12.99 -6.63 4.11
C ILE A 126 13.04 -6.75 5.63
N LYS A 127 13.15 -7.97 6.17
CA LYS A 127 13.19 -8.23 7.62
C LYS A 127 14.31 -7.46 8.32
N ARG A 128 15.50 -7.35 7.71
CA ARG A 128 16.62 -6.59 8.25
C ARG A 128 16.31 -5.10 8.41
N GLU A 129 15.62 -4.49 7.46
CA GLU A 129 15.26 -3.07 7.56
C GLU A 129 14.08 -2.85 8.50
N VAL A 130 13.10 -3.75 8.50
CA VAL A 130 11.99 -3.74 9.46
C VAL A 130 12.51 -3.87 10.90
N LYS A 131 13.54 -4.69 11.17
CA LYS A 131 14.22 -4.76 12.49
C LYS A 131 14.79 -3.41 12.95
N LYS A 132 15.04 -2.48 12.03
CA LYS A 132 15.60 -1.14 12.31
C LYS A 132 14.52 -0.06 12.33
N GLU A 133 13.25 -0.44 12.50
CA GLU A 133 12.09 0.47 12.48
C GLU A 133 11.91 1.24 11.18
N ARG A 134 12.49 0.74 10.08
CA ARG A 134 12.30 1.32 8.74
C ARG A 134 11.09 0.69 8.06
N HIS A 135 10.45 1.44 7.19
CA HIS A 135 9.23 1.01 6.52
C HIS A 135 9.50 0.50 5.11
N PHE A 136 8.83 -0.59 4.72
CA PHE A 136 8.94 -1.15 3.38
C PHE A 136 7.59 -1.19 2.69
N ILE A 137 7.46 -0.44 1.60
CA ILE A 137 6.35 -0.56 0.67
C ILE A 137 6.79 -1.53 -0.42
N VAL A 138 6.10 -2.66 -0.58
CA VAL A 138 6.54 -3.74 -1.47
C VAL A 138 5.51 -4.05 -2.55
N SER A 139 6.00 -4.41 -3.73
CA SER A 139 5.14 -4.74 -4.86
C SER A 139 4.72 -6.20 -4.85
N VAL A 140 3.42 -6.41 -4.83
CA VAL A 140 2.77 -7.73 -4.83
C VAL A 140 1.66 -7.77 -5.88
N ASN A 141 1.18 -8.97 -6.21
CA ASN A 141 -0.04 -9.12 -6.98
C ASN A 141 -1.28 -8.88 -6.08
N PRO A 142 -2.32 -8.16 -6.54
CA PRO A 142 -3.54 -7.89 -5.75
C PRO A 142 -4.27 -9.15 -5.25
N ALA A 143 -4.05 -10.32 -5.84
CA ALA A 143 -4.60 -11.59 -5.39
C ALA A 143 -4.08 -12.04 -4.00
N ILE A 144 -3.05 -11.38 -3.46
CA ILE A 144 -2.52 -11.62 -2.11
C ILE A 144 -3.57 -11.52 -1.01
N LYS A 145 -4.67 -10.78 -1.26
CA LYS A 145 -5.84 -10.73 -0.36
C LYS A 145 -6.44 -12.11 -0.03
N CYS A 146 -6.14 -13.13 -0.83
CA CYS A 146 -6.42 -14.54 -0.54
C CYS A 146 -5.19 -15.40 -0.88
N ALA A 147 -4.43 -15.82 0.15
CA ALA A 147 -3.18 -16.57 0.00
C ALA A 147 -3.33 -17.94 -0.73
N LYS A 148 -4.54 -18.49 -0.82
CA LYS A 148 -4.83 -19.74 -1.54
C LYS A 148 -4.67 -19.55 -3.06
N ASN A 149 -4.80 -18.32 -3.56
CA ASN A 149 -4.70 -18.03 -4.98
C ASN A 149 -3.25 -18.10 -5.46
N THR A 150 -3.04 -18.56 -6.69
CA THR A 150 -1.74 -18.46 -7.37
C THR A 150 -1.91 -17.56 -8.60
N PRO A 151 -1.32 -16.35 -8.61
CA PRO A 151 -1.54 -15.42 -9.70
C PRO A 151 -0.71 -15.81 -10.94
N LYS A 152 -1.20 -15.45 -12.13
CA LYS A 152 -0.45 -15.65 -13.39
C LYS A 152 0.78 -14.75 -13.52
N TYR A 153 0.81 -13.63 -12.81
CA TYR A 153 1.90 -12.65 -12.81
C TYR A 153 2.09 -12.03 -11.42
N LYS A 154 3.21 -11.33 -11.22
CA LYS A 154 3.57 -10.68 -9.94
C LYS A 154 3.56 -9.15 -10.06
N GLY A 155 3.22 -8.47 -8.97
CA GLY A 155 3.14 -7.00 -8.92
C GLY A 155 1.78 -6.45 -9.37
N GLY A 156 1.68 -5.12 -9.43
CA GLY A 156 0.44 -4.40 -9.74
C GLY A 156 -0.30 -3.85 -8.51
N HIS A 157 0.15 -4.22 -7.31
CA HIS A 157 -0.36 -3.71 -6.03
C HIS A 157 0.79 -3.39 -5.08
N LEU A 158 0.55 -2.51 -4.11
CA LEU A 158 1.50 -2.13 -3.06
C LEU A 158 0.93 -2.42 -1.68
N VAL A 159 1.76 -3.00 -0.82
CA VAL A 159 1.45 -3.27 0.58
C VAL A 159 2.58 -2.76 1.48
N LEU A 160 2.25 -2.45 2.73
CA LEU A 160 3.22 -1.99 3.73
C LEU A 160 3.57 -3.14 4.66
N ILE A 161 4.85 -3.49 4.77
CA ILE A 161 5.30 -4.49 5.74
C ILE A 161 5.38 -3.84 7.12
N THR A 162 4.66 -4.40 8.09
CA THR A 162 4.57 -3.91 9.47
C THR A 162 5.33 -4.80 10.46
N GLY A 163 5.65 -6.04 10.07
CA GLY A 163 6.34 -6.97 10.94
C GLY A 163 6.69 -8.30 10.29
N PHE A 164 7.25 -9.21 11.09
CA PHE A 164 7.52 -10.59 10.74
C PHE A 164 7.66 -11.45 12.00
N ASP A 165 7.54 -12.76 11.83
CA ASP A 165 7.80 -13.79 12.83
C ASP A 165 8.80 -14.81 12.23
N GLU A 166 10.02 -14.86 12.78
CA GLU A 166 11.09 -15.74 12.27
C GLU A 166 10.80 -17.22 12.56
N GLU A 167 10.16 -17.51 13.68
CA GLU A 167 9.86 -18.88 14.11
C GLU A 167 8.75 -19.48 13.23
N LYS A 168 7.67 -18.71 13.05
CA LYS A 168 6.55 -19.11 12.18
C LYS A 168 6.84 -18.93 10.70
N ARG A 169 7.93 -18.24 10.36
CA ARG A 169 8.28 -17.84 8.98
C ARG A 169 7.15 -17.08 8.32
N THR A 170 6.69 -16.02 8.98
CA THR A 170 5.53 -15.21 8.59
C THR A 170 5.94 -13.76 8.39
N LEU A 171 5.36 -13.10 7.40
CA LEU A 171 5.37 -11.65 7.26
C LEU A 171 4.03 -11.08 7.72
N ILE A 172 4.08 -9.89 8.31
CA ILE A 172 2.90 -9.14 8.77
C ILE A 172 2.84 -7.86 7.96
N LEU A 173 1.68 -7.57 7.37
CA LEU A 173 1.53 -6.46 6.46
C LEU A 173 0.18 -5.77 6.58
N HIS A 174 0.16 -4.49 6.23
CA HIS A 174 -1.05 -3.75 5.91
C HIS A 174 -1.29 -3.79 4.42
N ASN A 175 -2.46 -4.26 4.02
CA ASN A 175 -2.87 -4.42 2.63
C ASN A 175 -4.03 -3.46 2.30
N PRO A 176 -3.75 -2.34 1.61
CA PRO A 176 -4.77 -1.34 1.31
C PRO A 176 -5.99 -1.85 0.55
N SER A 177 -5.84 -2.90 -0.27
CA SER A 177 -6.92 -3.53 -1.03
C SER A 177 -7.39 -4.86 -0.41
N GLY A 178 -7.16 -5.04 0.88
CA GLY A 178 -7.47 -6.27 1.60
C GLY A 178 -8.97 -6.48 1.78
N LEU A 179 -9.34 -7.74 2.04
CA LEU A 179 -10.69 -8.10 2.45
C LEU A 179 -10.91 -7.69 3.91
N TYR A 180 -11.99 -6.97 4.18
CA TYR A 180 -12.33 -6.49 5.52
C TYR A 180 -12.44 -7.67 6.50
N GLY A 181 -11.81 -7.53 7.66
CA GLY A 181 -11.76 -8.58 8.70
C GLY A 181 -10.86 -9.78 8.39
N GLU A 182 -10.25 -9.85 7.20
CA GLU A 182 -9.48 -11.02 6.77
C GLU A 182 -8.04 -10.70 6.39
N SER A 183 -7.83 -9.72 5.50
CA SER A 183 -6.53 -9.50 4.87
C SER A 183 -6.18 -8.04 4.67
N GLN A 184 -6.67 -7.16 5.55
CA GLN A 184 -6.42 -5.71 5.57
C GLN A 184 -5.29 -5.33 6.53
N GLU A 185 -5.62 -5.20 7.82
CA GLU A 185 -4.74 -4.75 8.88
C GLU A 185 -3.98 -5.93 9.50
N ASN A 186 -2.67 -5.79 9.68
CA ASN A 186 -1.79 -6.78 10.28
C ASN A 186 -2.00 -8.19 9.71
N TYR A 187 -2.21 -8.27 8.40
CA TYR A 187 -2.42 -9.53 7.71
C TYR A 187 -1.15 -10.39 7.81
N GLU A 188 -1.26 -11.52 8.50
CA GLU A 188 -0.21 -12.50 8.65
C GLU A 188 -0.22 -13.47 7.47
N ILE A 189 0.91 -13.59 6.76
CA ILE A 189 1.07 -14.48 5.60
C ILE A 189 2.40 -15.23 5.68
N SER A 190 2.39 -16.53 5.37
CA SER A 190 3.61 -17.33 5.33
C SER A 190 4.60 -16.79 4.29
N GLU A 191 5.90 -16.86 4.56
CA GLU A 191 6.94 -16.47 3.60
C GLU A 191 6.79 -17.23 2.26
N LYS A 192 6.34 -18.49 2.33
CA LYS A 192 6.11 -19.35 1.16
C LYS A 192 4.98 -18.78 0.29
N ASP A 193 3.86 -18.40 0.89
CA ASP A 193 2.71 -17.88 0.15
C ASP A 193 2.99 -16.46 -0.35
N PHE A 194 3.61 -15.61 0.48
CA PHE A 194 4.00 -14.26 0.08
C PHE A 194 4.86 -14.25 -1.21
N LYS A 195 5.81 -15.19 -1.32
CA LYS A 195 6.66 -15.33 -2.52
C LYS A 195 5.89 -15.60 -3.81
N LYS A 196 4.66 -16.12 -3.76
CA LYS A 196 3.81 -16.32 -4.95
C LYS A 196 3.38 -14.99 -5.55
N PHE A 197 3.16 -13.96 -4.71
CA PHE A 197 2.64 -12.66 -5.13
C PHE A 197 3.75 -11.61 -5.29
N PHE A 198 4.83 -11.72 -4.53
CA PHE A 198 5.89 -10.73 -4.44
C PHE A 198 6.72 -10.60 -5.72
N ALA A 199 6.85 -9.37 -6.21
CA ALA A 199 7.52 -9.03 -7.46
C ALA A 199 9.02 -8.76 -7.32
N GLY A 200 9.62 -8.95 -6.14
CA GLY A 200 11.05 -8.74 -5.92
C GLY A 200 11.50 -7.28 -5.97
N ARG A 201 10.56 -6.34 -5.77
CA ARG A 201 10.77 -4.90 -5.87
C ARG A 201 9.94 -4.13 -4.85
N GLY A 202 10.36 -2.91 -4.53
CA GLY A 202 9.70 -2.08 -3.54
C GLY A 202 10.47 -0.80 -3.25
N ILE A 203 10.01 -0.08 -2.23
CA ILE A 203 10.57 1.19 -1.77
C ILE A 203 10.82 1.06 -0.28
N LEU A 204 12.07 1.27 0.12
CA LEU A 204 12.46 1.46 1.50
C LEU A 204 12.28 2.93 1.86
N VAL A 205 11.63 3.19 2.99
CA VAL A 205 11.40 4.51 3.56
C VAL A 205 12.09 4.54 4.93
N TYR A 206 13.02 5.50 5.10
CA TYR A 206 13.85 5.63 6.30
C TYR A 206 13.12 6.39 7.39
#